data_AF-A0A1X1V524-F1
#
_entry.id   AF-A0A1X1V524-F1
#
_cell.length_a   1.000
_cell.length_b   1.000
_cell.length_c   1.000
_cell.angle_alpha   90.00
_cell.angle_beta   90.00
_cell.angle_gamma   90.00
#
_symmetry.space_group_name_H-M   'P 1'
#
loop_
_entity.id
_entity.type
_entity.pdbx_description
1 polymer ?
#
loop_
_entity_poly.entity_id
_entity_poly.type
_entity_poly.pdbx_seq_one_letter_code
_entity_poly.pdbx_strand_id
1 'polypeptide(L)'
;MAVVASVPGKPLLLGAFDIGSVGYIAEEFFVSGTAASYAPVSELGPDGRWTATPSGAADYATRIVALTPADQTQFNGTVLVEWLNVSGGIDAPAVWMMGHREITRAGYAYVAVSAQQVGVAGGAGLLGVDMSLKRQEPAPINSAPATIRGGRLGVIRTRDHAGGCAVVESGPSTTRFEDSRHGR
;
A
#
# COMPACT_ATOMS: atom_id res chain seq x y z
N MET A 1 16.07 2.65 10.52
CA MET A 1 15.01 1.78 11.07
C MET A 1 13.69 2.52 10.92
N ALA A 2 12.59 1.83 10.59
CA ALA A 2 11.29 2.48 10.48
C ALA A 2 10.68 2.75 11.86
N VAL A 3 9.92 3.83 11.98
CA VAL A 3 9.14 4.22 13.15
C VAL A 3 7.66 4.02 12.83
N VAL A 4 6.91 3.43 13.76
CA VAL A 4 5.47 3.19 13.62
C VAL A 4 4.75 3.96 14.71
N ALA A 5 3.76 4.77 14.33
CA ALA A 5 2.90 5.52 15.24
C ALA A 5 1.44 5.16 14.98
N SER A 6 0.70 4.76 16.01
CA SER A 6 -0.73 4.50 15.89
C SER A 6 -1.53 5.80 15.75
N VAL A 7 -2.63 5.72 15.00
CA VAL A 7 -3.59 6.79 14.81
C VAL A 7 -4.87 6.40 15.54
N PRO A 8 -5.28 7.14 16.59
CA PRO A 8 -6.53 6.88 17.28
C PRO A 8 -7.73 7.19 16.37
N GLY A 9 -8.76 6.35 16.42
CA GLY A 9 -10.02 6.59 15.71
C GLY A 9 -10.42 5.44 14.80
N LYS A 10 -11.44 5.67 13.98
CA LYS A 10 -11.93 4.70 13.00
C LYS A 10 -11.40 5.09 11.62
N PRO A 11 -10.55 4.27 10.97
CA PRO A 11 -9.96 4.64 9.69
C PRO A 11 -11.01 4.87 8.61
N LEU A 12 -10.93 6.00 7.94
CA LEU A 12 -11.69 6.26 6.71
C LEU A 12 -11.05 5.45 5.57
N LEU A 13 -11.56 4.24 5.36
CA LEU A 13 -11.13 3.35 4.28
C LEU A 13 -12.25 2.43 3.78
N LEU A 14 -13.06 1.93 4.71
CA LEU A 14 -13.99 0.82 4.46
C LEU A 14 -15.43 1.26 4.15
N GLY A 15 -15.65 2.58 4.02
CA GLY A 15 -17.00 3.15 3.86
C GLY A 15 -17.91 2.83 5.05
N ALA A 16 -19.17 2.50 4.77
CA ALA A 16 -20.18 2.17 5.78
C ALA A 16 -20.14 0.70 6.26
N PHE A 17 -19.19 -0.11 5.79
CA PHE A 17 -19.11 -1.52 6.17
C PHE A 17 -18.60 -1.68 7.60
N ASP A 18 -19.41 -2.29 8.47
CA ASP A 18 -19.04 -2.55 9.85
C ASP A 18 -18.27 -3.87 9.98
N ILE A 19 -16.94 -3.80 9.94
CA ILE A 19 -16.07 -4.98 10.10
C ILE A 19 -16.19 -5.66 11.46
N GLY A 20 -16.65 -4.94 12.49
CA GLY A 20 -16.86 -5.53 13.82
C GLY A 20 -17.92 -6.63 13.78
N SER A 21 -18.93 -6.47 12.92
CA SER A 21 -20.00 -7.46 12.70
C SER A 21 -19.51 -8.81 12.14
N VAL A 22 -18.30 -8.84 11.58
CA VAL A 22 -17.67 -10.05 11.04
C VAL A 22 -16.43 -10.47 11.84
N GLY A 23 -16.28 -9.95 13.06
CA GLY A 23 -15.21 -10.36 13.97
C GLY A 23 -13.84 -9.78 13.64
N TYR A 24 -13.79 -8.66 12.91
CA TYR A 24 -12.54 -7.97 12.54
C TYR A 24 -12.40 -6.62 13.25
N ILE A 25 -11.15 -6.23 13.49
CA ILE A 25 -10.77 -4.90 13.95
C ILE A 25 -9.99 -4.18 12.86
N ALA A 26 -10.01 -2.84 12.89
CA ALA A 26 -9.15 -2.02 12.04
C ALA A 26 -8.33 -1.07 12.91
N GLU A 27 -7.04 -1.03 12.63
CA GLU A 27 -6.09 -0.14 13.27
C GLU A 27 -5.34 0.66 12.22
N GLU A 28 -5.14 1.94 12.47
CA GLU A 28 -4.45 2.85 11.56
C GLU A 28 -3.10 3.26 12.13
N PHE A 29 -2.09 3.34 11.25
CA PHE A 29 -0.74 3.73 11.62
C PHE A 29 -0.10 4.63 10.57
N PHE A 30 0.80 5.50 11.02
CA PHE A 30 1.83 6.09 10.18
C PHE A 30 3.13 5.32 10.35
N VAL A 31 3.74 4.96 9.22
CA VAL A 31 5.07 4.35 9.16
C VAL A 31 6.00 5.34 8.48
N SER A 32 7.11 5.68 9.13
CA SER A 32 8.10 6.61 8.61
C SER A 32 9.51 6.06 8.74
N GLY A 33 10.43 6.58 7.92
CA GLY A 33 11.83 6.21 7.96
C GLY A 33 12.57 6.71 6.73
N THR A 34 13.74 6.14 6.48
CA THR A 34 14.55 6.45 5.30
C THR A 34 14.59 5.22 4.39
N ALA A 35 14.24 5.39 3.12
CA ALA A 35 14.27 4.34 2.10
C ALA A 35 15.36 4.63 1.07
N ALA A 36 16.03 3.57 0.60
CA ALA A 36 16.99 3.67 -0.50
C ALA A 36 16.27 3.65 -1.85
N SER A 37 16.72 4.49 -2.78
CA SER A 37 16.37 4.37 -4.20
C SER A 37 17.40 3.48 -4.90
N TYR A 38 16.97 2.80 -5.96
CA TYR A 38 17.83 1.94 -6.76
C TYR A 38 17.91 2.47 -8.20
N ALA A 39 19.10 2.42 -8.78
CA ALA A 39 19.33 2.69 -10.20
C ALA A 39 19.72 1.38 -10.90
N PRO A 40 19.29 1.19 -12.15
CA PRO A 40 19.68 0.01 -12.91
C PRO A 40 21.17 0.07 -13.24
N VAL A 41 21.85 -1.08 -13.17
CA VAL A 41 23.28 -1.20 -13.50
C VAL A 41 23.51 -1.18 -15.02
N SER A 42 22.51 -1.56 -15.80
CA SER A 42 22.51 -1.60 -17.27
C SER A 42 21.16 -1.13 -17.82
N GLU A 43 21.03 -1.06 -19.15
CA GLU A 43 19.72 -0.85 -19.78
C GLU A 43 18.72 -1.95 -19.37
N LEU A 44 17.46 -1.57 -19.16
CA LEU A 44 16.40 -2.46 -18.70
C LEU A 44 15.83 -3.26 -19.88
N GLY A 45 16.10 -4.56 -19.91
CA GLY A 45 15.52 -5.49 -20.88
C GLY A 45 14.05 -5.86 -20.57
N PRO A 46 13.32 -6.49 -21.51
CA PRO A 46 11.90 -6.83 -21.33
C PRO A 46 11.64 -8.09 -20.48
N ASP A 47 12.68 -8.79 -20.03
CA ASP A 47 12.56 -10.08 -19.32
C ASP A 47 12.20 -9.95 -17.83
N GLY A 48 12.14 -8.71 -17.32
CA GLY A 48 11.85 -8.42 -15.92
C GLY A 48 12.97 -8.80 -14.95
N ARG A 49 14.14 -9.20 -15.43
CA ARG A 49 15.28 -9.61 -14.59
C ARG A 49 16.38 -8.57 -14.67
N TRP A 50 16.42 -7.69 -13.68
CA TRP A 50 17.33 -6.54 -13.67
C TRP A 50 18.24 -6.54 -12.45
N THR A 51 19.50 -6.18 -12.66
CA THR A 51 20.41 -5.81 -11.58
C THR A 51 20.28 -4.32 -11.29
N ALA A 52 20.09 -3.98 -10.01
CA ALA A 52 20.03 -2.60 -9.56
C ALA A 52 20.97 -2.39 -8.38
N THR A 53 21.48 -1.17 -8.24
CA THR A 53 22.36 -0.75 -7.15
C THR A 53 21.74 0.42 -6.40
N PRO A 54 21.93 0.54 -5.08
CA PRO A 54 21.52 1.73 -4.34
C PRO A 54 22.11 3.00 -4.97
N SER A 55 21.28 4.01 -5.17
CA SER A 55 21.65 5.26 -5.88
C SER A 55 21.29 6.52 -5.10
N GLY A 56 20.66 6.38 -3.93
CA GLY A 56 20.20 7.49 -3.12
C GLY A 56 19.36 7.00 -1.94
N ALA A 57 18.98 7.93 -1.08
CA ALA A 57 18.08 7.68 0.03
C ALA A 57 17.18 8.89 0.24
N ALA A 58 15.95 8.65 0.68
CA ALA A 58 14.98 9.69 1.00
C ALA A 58 14.14 9.28 2.20
N ASP A 59 13.77 10.27 2.99
CA ASP A 59 12.79 10.06 4.05
C ASP A 59 11.40 9.85 3.46
N TYR A 60 10.64 8.96 4.07
CA TYR A 60 9.27 8.68 3.73
C TYR A 60 8.40 8.67 4.98
N ALA A 61 7.13 8.99 4.77
CA ALA A 61 6.05 8.69 5.68
C ALA A 61 4.89 8.15 4.85
N THR A 62 4.30 7.05 5.30
CA THR A 62 3.16 6.40 4.67
C THR A 62 2.12 6.06 5.71
N ARG A 63 0.85 5.98 5.29
CA ARG A 63 -0.26 5.50 6.10
C ARG A 63 -0.51 4.04 5.79
N ILE A 64 -0.78 3.26 6.82
CA ILE A 64 -1.32 1.91 6.69
C ILE A 64 -2.59 1.75 7.53
N VAL A 65 -3.50 0.91 7.04
CA VAL A 65 -4.65 0.44 7.82
C VAL A 65 -4.61 -1.07 7.83
N ALA A 66 -4.48 -1.66 9.02
CA ALA A 66 -4.45 -3.09 9.24
C ALA A 66 -5.83 -3.57 9.68
N LEU A 67 -6.41 -4.50 8.94
CA LEU A 67 -7.62 -5.23 9.27
C LEU A 67 -7.22 -6.64 9.70
N THR A 68 -7.54 -7.01 10.93
CA THR A 68 -7.16 -8.31 11.49
C THR A 68 -8.34 -8.97 12.19
N PRO A 69 -8.38 -10.31 12.30
CA PRO A 69 -9.33 -10.98 13.18
C PRO A 69 -9.17 -10.45 14.62
N ALA A 70 -10.28 -10.12 15.28
CA ALA A 70 -10.28 -9.67 16.67
C ALA A 70 -9.79 -10.78 17.62
N ASP A 71 -10.11 -12.03 17.29
CA ASP A 71 -9.56 -13.22 17.90
C ASP A 71 -8.42 -13.76 17.04
N GLN A 72 -7.19 -13.67 17.55
CA GLN A 72 -5.99 -14.08 16.81
C GLN A 72 -5.97 -15.58 16.46
N THR A 73 -6.75 -16.42 17.14
CA THR A 73 -6.86 -17.85 16.79
C THR A 73 -7.57 -18.09 15.47
N GLN A 74 -8.31 -17.09 14.96
CA GLN A 74 -8.95 -17.12 13.64
C GLN A 74 -8.03 -16.65 12.51
N PHE A 75 -6.82 -16.15 12.82
CA PHE A 75 -5.86 -15.76 11.80
C PHE A 75 -5.27 -16.98 11.09
N ASN A 76 -5.32 -17.00 9.76
CA ASN A 76 -4.87 -18.13 8.95
C ASN A 76 -3.37 -18.13 8.63
N GLY A 77 -2.60 -17.18 9.16
CA GLY A 77 -1.16 -17.07 8.93
C GLY A 77 -0.77 -16.23 7.70
N THR A 78 -1.72 -15.72 6.92
CA THR A 78 -1.43 -14.96 5.69
C THR A 78 -1.88 -13.51 5.77
N VAL A 79 -0.97 -12.59 5.44
CA VAL A 79 -1.24 -11.15 5.32
C VAL A 79 -1.36 -10.77 3.85
N LEU A 80 -2.49 -10.18 3.48
CA LEU A 80 -2.71 -9.57 2.17
C LEU A 80 -2.33 -8.09 2.25
N VAL A 81 -1.39 -7.64 1.41
CA VAL A 81 -0.97 -6.23 1.40
C VAL A 81 -1.45 -5.58 0.10
N GLU A 82 -2.34 -4.60 0.21
CA GLU A 82 -2.87 -3.86 -0.93
C GLU A 82 -2.22 -2.47 -1.03
N TRP A 83 -1.65 -2.19 -2.20
CA TRP A 83 -1.39 -0.82 -2.63
C TRP A 83 -2.71 -0.21 -3.12
N LEU A 84 -3.17 0.83 -2.41
CA LEU A 84 -4.43 1.52 -2.72
C LEU A 84 -4.44 2.20 -4.09
N ASN A 85 -5.54 2.03 -4.81
CA ASN A 85 -5.79 2.70 -6.08
C ASN A 85 -6.12 4.17 -5.82
N VAL A 86 -5.48 5.09 -6.56
CA VAL A 86 -5.70 6.54 -6.40
C VAL A 86 -6.28 7.23 -7.63
N SER A 87 -6.68 6.47 -8.66
CA SER A 87 -7.12 7.04 -9.95
C SER A 87 -8.32 7.97 -9.78
N GLY A 88 -9.18 7.71 -8.79
CA GLY A 88 -10.32 8.55 -8.41
C GLY A 88 -9.99 9.75 -7.52
N GLY A 89 -8.71 10.02 -7.21
CA GLY A 89 -8.34 11.10 -6.28
C GLY A 89 -8.51 10.77 -4.80
N ILE A 90 -8.67 9.49 -4.47
CA ILE A 90 -8.88 8.94 -3.12
C ILE A 90 -8.11 7.63 -2.99
N ASP A 91 -7.66 7.27 -1.79
CA ASP A 91 -7.19 5.92 -1.48
C ASP A 91 -8.36 4.91 -1.51
N ALA A 92 -8.47 4.16 -2.61
CA ALA A 92 -9.52 3.16 -2.83
C ALA A 92 -8.97 1.73 -2.71
N PRO A 93 -9.50 0.90 -1.77
CA PRO A 93 -9.07 -0.48 -1.58
C PRO A 93 -9.87 -1.43 -2.50
N ALA A 94 -9.50 -1.48 -3.78
CA ALA A 94 -10.22 -2.26 -4.80
C ALA A 94 -10.27 -3.77 -4.47
N VAL A 95 -9.18 -4.34 -3.93
CA VAL A 95 -9.13 -5.75 -3.54
C VAL A 95 -10.09 -5.99 -2.37
N TRP A 96 -10.11 -5.11 -1.36
CA TRP A 96 -11.09 -5.19 -0.28
C TRP A 96 -12.53 -5.10 -0.80
N MET A 97 -12.83 -4.11 -1.64
CA MET A 97 -14.19 -3.88 -2.16
C MET A 97 -14.75 -5.13 -2.84
N MET A 98 -13.92 -5.88 -3.56
CA MET A 98 -14.33 -7.11 -4.25
C MET A 98 -14.23 -8.37 -3.38
N GLY A 99 -13.19 -8.45 -2.54
CA GLY A 99 -12.75 -9.68 -1.88
C GLY A 99 -13.05 -9.78 -0.39
N HIS A 100 -13.56 -8.72 0.25
CA HIS A 100 -13.70 -8.66 1.73
C HIS A 100 -14.42 -9.88 2.33
N ARG A 101 -15.42 -10.45 1.65
CA ARG A 101 -16.14 -11.63 2.13
C ARG A 101 -15.25 -12.86 2.26
N GLU A 102 -14.32 -13.06 1.33
CA GLU A 102 -13.38 -14.18 1.37
C GLU A 102 -12.25 -13.89 2.35
N ILE A 103 -11.75 -12.65 2.33
CA ILE A 103 -10.71 -12.17 3.26
C ILE A 103 -11.12 -12.46 4.70
N THR A 104 -12.35 -12.10 5.07
CA THR A 104 -12.86 -12.30 6.43
C THR A 104 -13.24 -13.73 6.72
N ARG A 105 -13.91 -14.43 5.78
CA ARG A 105 -14.31 -15.84 5.97
C ARG A 105 -13.12 -16.77 6.19
N ALA A 106 -12.02 -16.54 5.49
CA ALA A 106 -10.85 -17.39 5.55
C ALA A 106 -9.84 -16.95 6.63
N GLY A 107 -10.06 -15.85 7.34
CA GLY A 107 -9.20 -15.42 8.44
C GLY A 107 -7.91 -14.72 8.02
N TYR A 108 -7.88 -14.06 6.86
CA TYR A 108 -6.70 -13.29 6.43
C TYR A 108 -6.54 -12.03 7.27
N ALA A 109 -5.31 -11.61 7.52
CA ALA A 109 -5.03 -10.21 7.84
C ALA A 109 -4.92 -9.44 6.52
N TYR A 110 -5.43 -8.21 6.47
CA TYR A 110 -5.39 -7.35 5.30
C TYR A 110 -4.78 -6.00 5.67
N VAL A 111 -3.78 -5.54 4.93
CA VAL A 111 -3.09 -4.27 5.17
C VAL A 111 -3.21 -3.41 3.92
N ALA A 112 -3.93 -2.31 4.05
CA ALA A 112 -4.01 -1.27 3.04
C ALA A 112 -2.86 -0.28 3.20
N VAL A 113 -2.18 0.06 2.11
CA VAL A 113 -1.02 0.96 2.11
C VAL A 113 -1.25 2.16 1.17
N SER A 114 -1.19 3.36 1.74
CA SER A 114 -1.25 4.64 1.01
C SER A 114 0.10 4.96 0.34
N ALA A 115 0.45 4.23 -0.73
CA ALA A 115 1.75 4.36 -1.38
C ALA A 115 1.82 5.50 -2.44
N GLN A 116 0.75 6.26 -2.66
CA GLN A 116 0.71 7.36 -3.62
C GLN A 116 0.22 8.65 -2.99
N GLN A 117 0.86 9.77 -3.36
CA GLN A 117 0.54 11.09 -2.79
C GLN A 117 -0.90 11.53 -3.07
N VAL A 118 -1.45 11.17 -4.23
CA VAL A 118 -2.77 11.63 -4.68
C VAL A 118 -3.89 11.23 -3.71
N GLY A 119 -3.88 9.99 -3.20
CA GLY A 119 -4.91 9.52 -2.28
C GLY A 119 -4.87 10.17 -0.90
N VAL A 120 -3.68 10.63 -0.45
CA VAL A 120 -3.49 11.25 0.86
C VAL A 120 -3.61 12.77 0.81
N ALA A 121 -2.88 13.42 -0.11
CA ALA A 121 -2.71 14.87 -0.15
C ALA A 121 -3.48 15.56 -1.28
N GLY A 122 -4.12 14.79 -2.17
CA GLY A 122 -4.82 15.33 -3.33
C GLY A 122 -3.88 15.56 -4.52
N GLY A 123 -4.46 15.96 -5.65
CA GLY A 123 -3.74 16.14 -6.91
C GLY A 123 -4.65 15.93 -8.12
N ALA A 124 -4.06 15.81 -9.31
CA ALA A 124 -4.81 15.52 -10.53
C ALA A 124 -5.36 14.08 -10.50
N GLY A 125 -6.59 13.92 -10.01
CA GLY A 125 -7.39 12.70 -10.15
C GLY A 125 -8.21 12.71 -11.44
N LEU A 126 -8.56 11.53 -11.95
CA LEU A 126 -9.32 11.37 -13.20
C LEU A 126 -10.67 12.10 -13.17
N LEU A 127 -11.27 12.22 -11.99
CA LEU A 127 -12.60 12.79 -11.80
C LEU A 127 -12.59 14.31 -11.60
N GLY A 128 -11.43 14.95 -11.48
CA GLY A 128 -11.32 16.39 -11.20
C GLY A 128 -11.86 16.83 -9.83
N VAL A 129 -12.35 15.88 -9.02
CA VAL A 129 -12.79 16.08 -7.64
C VAL A 129 -11.69 15.56 -6.74
N ASP A 130 -11.20 16.40 -5.84
CA ASP A 130 -10.26 15.99 -4.80
C ASP A 130 -11.08 15.35 -3.66
N MET A 131 -10.79 14.08 -3.39
CA MET A 131 -11.38 13.26 -2.34
C MET A 131 -10.24 12.69 -1.48
N SER A 132 -9.15 13.44 -1.34
CA SER A 132 -8.00 12.98 -0.58
C SER A 132 -8.30 12.87 0.92
N LEU A 133 -7.50 12.07 1.63
CA LEU A 133 -7.63 11.89 3.07
C LEU A 133 -7.57 13.23 3.82
N LYS A 134 -6.65 14.13 3.44
CA LYS A 134 -6.56 15.48 4.04
C LYS A 134 -7.82 16.34 3.88
N ARG A 135 -8.59 16.12 2.81
CA ARG A 135 -9.87 16.81 2.62
C ARG A 135 -10.98 16.16 3.44
N GLN A 136 -11.01 14.84 3.53
CA GLN A 136 -12.06 14.09 4.22
C GLN A 136 -11.90 14.11 5.74
N GLU A 137 -10.65 14.16 6.24
CA GLU A 137 -10.31 14.15 7.66
C GLU A 137 -9.29 15.26 7.97
N PRO A 138 -9.74 16.44 8.42
CA PRO A 138 -8.86 17.61 8.61
C PRO A 138 -7.97 17.56 9.86
N ALA A 139 -8.03 16.49 10.66
CA ALA A 139 -7.13 16.27 11.79
C ALA A 139 -5.66 16.33 11.30
N PRO A 140 -4.66 16.64 12.15
CA PRO A 140 -3.32 16.99 11.66
C PRO A 140 -2.62 15.77 11.05
N ILE A 141 -2.88 15.50 9.77
CA ILE A 141 -2.12 14.60 8.90
C ILE A 141 -0.83 15.33 8.55
N ASN A 142 0.03 15.47 9.56
CA ASN A 142 1.40 15.96 9.42
C ASN A 142 2.30 14.79 9.01
N SER A 143 2.05 14.28 7.81
CA SER A 143 2.94 13.38 7.08
C SER A 143 2.70 13.63 5.60
N ALA A 144 3.48 14.55 5.03
CA ALA A 144 3.54 14.68 3.58
C ALA A 144 4.09 13.34 3.01
N PRO A 145 3.43 12.70 2.05
CA PRO A 145 4.03 11.59 1.31
C PRO A 145 5.30 12.11 0.64
N ALA A 146 6.35 11.27 0.56
CA ALA A 146 7.61 11.61 -0.08
C ALA A 146 7.35 12.19 -1.48
N THR A 147 7.48 13.51 -1.63
CA THR A 147 7.71 14.11 -2.94
C THR A 147 9.12 13.73 -3.31
N ILE A 148 9.30 12.74 -4.18
CA ILE A 148 10.58 12.53 -4.86
C ILE A 148 10.82 13.77 -5.72
N ARG A 149 11.54 14.76 -5.15
CA ARG A 149 12.00 15.93 -5.89
C ARG A 149 13.04 15.46 -6.90
N GLY A 150 12.65 15.46 -8.18
CA GLY A 150 13.59 15.62 -9.30
C GLY A 150 14.35 14.40 -9.80
N GLY A 151 14.16 13.21 -9.23
CA GLY A 151 14.63 11.96 -9.86
C GLY A 151 13.48 11.35 -10.64
N ARG A 152 13.66 11.05 -11.94
CA ARG A 152 12.73 10.19 -12.68
C ARG A 152 12.54 8.92 -11.85
N LEU A 153 11.40 8.81 -11.17
CA LEU A 153 10.94 7.55 -10.65
C LEU A 153 10.81 6.67 -11.90
N GLY A 154 11.71 5.69 -12.02
CA GLY A 154 11.46 4.54 -12.86
C GLY A 154 10.22 3.88 -12.28
N VAL A 155 9.05 4.38 -12.68
CA VAL A 155 7.84 3.59 -12.67
C VAL A 155 8.20 2.43 -13.57
N ILE A 156 8.52 1.29 -12.97
CA ILE A 156 8.41 0.02 -13.67
C ILE A 156 6.92 -0.04 -14.02
N ARG A 157 6.57 0.46 -15.21
CA ARG A 157 5.27 0.27 -15.80
C ARG A 157 5.21 -1.21 -16.11
N THR A 158 4.77 -2.02 -15.16
CA THR A 158 4.02 -3.20 -15.55
C THR A 158 2.78 -2.65 -16.24
N ARG A 159 2.64 -2.99 -17.51
CA ARG A 159 1.52 -2.54 -18.33
C ARG A 159 0.30 -3.35 -17.87
N ASP A 160 -0.25 -3.03 -16.71
CA ASP A 160 -1.55 -3.55 -16.30
C ASP A 160 -2.38 -2.41 -15.68
N HIS A 161 -3.50 -2.11 -16.33
CA HIS A 161 -4.49 -1.13 -15.90
C HIS A 161 -5.37 -1.63 -14.74
N ALA A 162 -4.95 -2.69 -14.04
CA ALA A 162 -5.71 -3.33 -12.98
C ALA A 162 -4.76 -3.67 -11.82
N GLY A 163 -5.14 -3.27 -10.60
CA GLY A 163 -4.34 -3.38 -9.39
C GLY A 163 -3.67 -4.75 -9.23
N GLY A 164 -2.36 -4.73 -9.00
CA GLY A 164 -1.56 -5.91 -8.68
C GLY A 164 -1.41 -6.06 -7.17
N CYS A 165 -1.61 -7.28 -6.67
CA CYS A 165 -1.22 -7.69 -5.32
C CYS A 165 0.29 -7.95 -5.30
N ALA A 166 1.01 -7.42 -4.31
CA ALA A 166 2.39 -7.79 -4.05
C ALA A 166 2.44 -8.78 -2.88
N VAL A 167 2.95 -9.99 -3.11
CA VAL A 167 3.28 -10.93 -2.04
C VAL A 167 4.67 -10.55 -1.52
N VAL A 168 4.77 -10.19 -0.24
CA VAL A 168 6.05 -9.90 0.41
C VAL A 168 6.41 -11.07 1.32
N GLU A 169 7.34 -11.93 0.89
CA GLU A 169 7.99 -12.89 1.77
C GLU A 169 9.21 -12.26 2.45
N SER A 170 9.27 -12.34 3.78
CA SER A 170 10.41 -11.85 4.56
C SER A 170 11.43 -12.98 4.75
N GLY A 171 12.52 -12.95 3.97
CA GLY A 171 13.72 -13.76 4.18
C GLY A 171 14.98 -12.89 4.15
N PRO A 172 16.07 -13.27 4.86
CA PRO A 172 17.26 -12.43 4.95
C PRO A 172 17.98 -12.41 3.59
N SER A 173 18.20 -11.20 3.08
CA SER A 173 19.10 -10.90 1.95
C SER A 173 18.82 -11.64 0.64
N THR A 174 17.72 -11.30 -0.05
CA THR A 174 17.62 -11.17 -1.53
C THR A 174 16.16 -10.90 -1.87
N THR A 175 15.80 -9.69 -2.29
CA THR A 175 14.46 -9.42 -2.82
C THR A 175 14.38 -9.98 -4.23
N ARG A 176 13.82 -11.18 -4.37
CA ARG A 176 13.52 -11.81 -5.66
C ARG A 176 12.09 -11.42 -6.03
N PHE A 177 11.91 -10.70 -7.12
CA PHE A 177 10.58 -10.51 -7.73
C PHE A 177 10.33 -11.69 -8.66
N GLU A 178 9.40 -12.58 -8.31
CA GLU A 178 8.87 -13.60 -9.21
C GLU A 178 7.45 -13.20 -9.64
N ASP A 179 7.23 -13.02 -10.94
CA ASP A 179 5.89 -12.98 -11.52
C ASP A 179 5.33 -14.40 -11.51
N SER A 180 4.29 -14.65 -10.71
CA SER A 180 3.70 -15.98 -10.52
C SER A 180 2.81 -16.44 -11.67
N ARG A 181 2.77 -15.71 -12.80
CA ARG A 181 2.18 -16.24 -14.03
C ARG A 181 3.27 -16.89 -14.87
N HIS A 182 3.45 -18.21 -14.73
CA HIS A 182 3.66 -19.22 -15.80
C HIS A 182 3.96 -20.58 -15.14
N GLY A 183 2.89 -21.23 -14.65
CA GLY A 183 2.87 -22.68 -14.45
C GLY A 183 2.27 -23.34 -15.69
N ARG A 184 3.11 -23.85 -16.58
CA ARG A 184 2.85 -25.01 -17.44
C ARG A 184 4.11 -25.84 -17.54
#